data_AF-A0A673J0S2-F1
#
_entry.id   AF-A0A673J0S2-F1
#
_cell.length_a   1.000
_cell.length_b   1.000
_cell.length_c   1.000
_cell.angle_alpha   90.00
_cell.angle_beta   90.00
_cell.angle_gamma   90.00
#
_symmetry.space_group_name_H-M   'P 1'
#
loop_
_entity.id
_entity.type
_entity.pdbx_description
1 polymer ?
#
loop_
_entity_poly.entity_id
_entity_poly.type
_entity_poly.pdbx_seq_one_letter_code
_entity_poly.pdbx_strand_id
1 'polypeptide(L)'
;MMMMMMMLEEFHSCVRRTTSSSQRISLTPAAVTPHFTPAMANAGLQLLGYTLAFLGLLGLVASTAMAEWKMSSYAGDNIITAQAMYEGLWRSCVYQSTGQMQCKVYDSLLQLPGEVQAARGFMITSIFLCAVGLLVAAVGMKCTTCLSDEKEQKNKVAMAGGVLFIIAGVCALVATSWYGENIRKTFFDPFTPTNARYEFGKALYVGWGASALTLIGGIMLCCNCACKPAEKSYPPPRAAGRPGTDRV
;
A
#
# COMPACT_ATOMS: atom_id res chain seq x y z
N MET A 1 2.46 16.35 -5.50
CA MET A 1 2.39 17.13 -4.23
C MET A 1 0.98 17.64 -3.96
N MET A 2 0.32 18.37 -4.88
CA MET A 2 -1.04 18.90 -4.69
C MET A 2 -2.10 17.79 -4.44
N MET A 3 -2.02 16.68 -5.16
CA MET A 3 -2.87 15.50 -4.96
C MET A 3 -2.64 14.83 -3.59
N MET A 4 -1.41 14.90 -3.06
CA MET A 4 -1.06 14.34 -1.75
C MET A 4 -1.56 15.22 -0.60
N MET A 5 -1.50 16.56 -0.74
CA MET A 5 -2.10 17.50 0.21
C MET A 5 -3.62 17.38 0.25
N MET A 6 -4.27 17.28 -0.91
CA MET A 6 -5.72 17.09 -1.00
C MET A 6 -6.15 15.78 -0.32
N MET A 7 -5.40 14.68 -0.51
CA MET A 7 -5.69 13.42 0.18
C MET A 7 -5.40 13.45 1.69
N LEU A 8 -4.42 14.24 2.14
CA LEU A 8 -4.18 14.46 3.58
C LEU A 8 -5.33 15.23 4.24
N GLU A 9 -5.88 16.23 3.55
CA GLU A 9 -7.04 17.01 4.00
C GLU A 9 -8.29 16.14 4.13
N GLU A 10 -8.56 15.29 3.13
CA GLU A 10 -9.67 14.33 3.15
C GLU A 10 -9.49 13.29 4.27
N PHE A 11 -8.28 12.75 4.43
CA PHE A 11 -7.96 11.84 5.53
C PHE A 11 -8.15 12.49 6.90
N HIS A 12 -7.63 13.70 7.10
CA HIS A 12 -7.76 14.43 8.35
C HIS A 12 -9.20 14.81 8.65
N SER A 13 -9.98 15.19 7.62
CA SER A 13 -11.41 15.47 7.73
C SER A 13 -12.21 14.21 8.10
N CYS A 14 -11.87 13.06 7.51
CA CYS A 14 -12.47 11.77 7.82
C CYS A 14 -12.16 11.35 9.25
N VAL A 15 -10.88 11.37 9.66
CA VAL A 15 -10.45 11.08 11.03
C VAL A 15 -11.16 11.99 12.03
N ARG A 16 -11.20 13.30 11.77
CA ARG A 16 -11.88 14.28 12.64
C ARG A 16 -13.38 13.96 12.81
N ARG A 17 -14.07 13.54 11.75
CA ARG A 17 -15.48 13.11 11.82
C ARG A 17 -15.66 11.83 12.63
N THR A 18 -14.76 10.86 12.48
CA THR A 18 -14.79 9.61 13.27
C THR A 18 -14.52 9.88 14.76
N THR A 19 -13.53 10.73 15.08
CA THR A 19 -13.24 11.11 16.47
C THR A 19 -14.40 11.89 17.10
N SER A 20 -15.06 12.78 16.35
CA SER A 20 -16.26 13.49 16.80
C SER A 20 -17.46 12.57 17.04
N SER A 21 -17.63 11.50 16.24
CA SER A 21 -18.64 10.47 16.48
C SER A 21 -18.35 9.63 17.74
N SER A 22 -17.08 9.44 18.10
CA SER A 22 -16.68 8.67 19.28
C SER A 22 -16.93 9.42 20.60
N GLN A 23 -16.97 10.76 20.57
CA GLN A 23 -17.22 11.60 21.75
C GLN A 23 -18.70 11.63 22.19
N ARG A 24 -19.62 11.16 21.35
CA ARG A 24 -21.06 11.06 21.69
C ARG A 24 -21.41 9.77 22.46
N ILE A 25 -20.41 8.93 22.77
CA ILE A 25 -20.56 7.68 23.51
C ILE A 25 -19.68 7.75 24.78
N SER A 26 -20.13 8.52 25.76
CA SER A 26 -19.63 8.45 27.13
C SER A 26 -20.68 9.05 28.06
N LEU A 27 -21.52 8.19 28.63
CA LEU A 27 -22.03 8.23 30.01
C LEU A 27 -23.19 7.21 30.18
N THR A 28 -22.86 5.93 30.15
CA THR A 28 -23.61 4.93 30.94
C THR A 28 -22.59 3.99 31.58
N PRO A 29 -22.53 3.90 32.92
CA PRO A 29 -21.60 3.02 33.62
C PRO A 29 -22.22 1.63 33.74
N ALA A 30 -21.53 0.59 33.27
CA ALA A 30 -21.46 -0.75 33.90
C ALA A 30 -20.91 -1.81 32.92
N ALA A 31 -20.10 -2.70 33.49
CA ALA A 31 -19.71 -4.03 33.00
C ALA A 31 -18.68 -4.12 31.86
N VAL A 32 -17.42 -4.27 32.27
CA VAL A 32 -16.38 -4.97 31.53
C VAL A 32 -16.84 -6.42 31.30
N THR A 33 -17.30 -6.70 30.08
CA THR A 33 -17.37 -8.06 29.52
C THR A 33 -16.81 -8.01 28.10
N PRO A 34 -16.08 -9.03 27.63
CA PRO A 34 -15.50 -9.04 26.29
C PRO A 34 -16.58 -9.46 25.29
N HIS A 35 -17.61 -8.63 25.13
CA HIS A 35 -18.62 -8.83 24.10
C HIS A 35 -18.13 -8.14 22.82
N PHE A 36 -17.54 -8.95 21.93
CA PHE A 36 -17.29 -8.58 20.53
C PHE A 36 -18.63 -8.24 19.88
N THR A 37 -18.97 -6.95 19.82
CA THR A 37 -20.19 -6.45 19.20
C THR A 37 -19.94 -6.22 17.69
N PRO A 38 -20.59 -6.98 16.78
CA PRO A 38 -20.25 -7.00 15.35
C PRO A 38 -20.67 -5.74 14.56
N ALA A 39 -21.42 -4.80 15.17
CA ALA A 39 -21.86 -3.58 14.47
C ALA A 39 -20.83 -2.43 14.47
N MET A 40 -19.94 -2.36 15.48
CA MET A 40 -18.88 -1.34 15.55
C MET A 40 -17.54 -1.80 14.93
N ALA A 41 -17.32 -3.10 14.76
CA ALA A 41 -16.09 -3.66 14.20
C ALA A 41 -15.84 -3.23 12.73
N ASN A 42 -16.90 -3.07 11.93
CA ASN A 42 -16.77 -2.81 10.48
C ASN A 42 -16.32 -1.39 10.10
N ALA A 43 -16.47 -0.39 10.98
CA ALA A 43 -16.01 0.98 10.67
C ALA A 43 -14.54 1.18 11.07
N GLY A 44 -14.14 0.66 12.24
CA GLY A 44 -12.76 0.72 12.72
C GLY A 44 -11.81 -0.07 11.83
N LEU A 45 -12.19 -1.28 11.40
CA LEU A 45 -11.36 -2.10 10.51
C LEU A 45 -11.19 -1.47 9.12
N GLN A 46 -12.24 -0.84 8.59
CA GLN A 46 -12.18 -0.14 7.30
C GLN A 46 -11.26 1.09 7.36
N LEU A 47 -11.34 1.86 8.44
CA LEU A 47 -10.46 3.01 8.66
C LEU A 47 -9.00 2.57 8.85
N LEU A 48 -8.77 1.52 9.63
CA LEU A 48 -7.43 0.97 9.84
C LEU A 48 -6.84 0.38 8.55
N GLY A 49 -7.64 -0.32 7.75
CA GLY A 49 -7.21 -0.80 6.43
C GLY A 49 -6.83 0.36 5.50
N TYR A 50 -7.62 1.44 5.49
CA TYR A 50 -7.33 2.65 4.72
C TYR A 50 -6.05 3.36 5.19
N THR A 51 -5.84 3.50 6.50
CA THR A 51 -4.64 4.15 7.05
C THR A 51 -3.38 3.35 6.75
N LEU A 52 -3.43 2.03 6.86
CA LEU A 52 -2.33 1.12 6.50
C LEU A 52 -1.99 1.20 5.02
N ALA A 53 -3.00 1.22 4.14
CA ALA A 53 -2.80 1.37 2.71
C ALA A 53 -2.17 2.73 2.35
N PHE A 54 -2.60 3.81 3.03
CA PHE A 54 -2.03 5.15 2.86
C PHE A 54 -0.55 5.21 3.30
N LEU A 55 -0.23 4.67 4.47
CA LEU A 55 1.17 4.57 4.94
C LEU A 55 2.01 3.70 4.01
N GLY A 56 1.43 2.61 3.50
CA GLY A 56 2.05 1.77 2.49
C GLY A 56 2.37 2.53 1.20
N LEU A 57 1.45 3.36 0.69
CA LEU A 57 1.72 4.23 -0.47
C LEU A 57 2.91 5.18 -0.20
N LEU A 58 2.93 5.84 0.96
CA LEU A 58 4.03 6.74 1.32
C LEU A 58 5.37 5.98 1.39
N GLY A 59 5.36 4.77 1.94
CA GLY A 59 6.53 3.89 1.98
C GLY A 59 7.01 3.46 0.58
N LEU A 60 6.10 3.16 -0.35
CA LEU A 60 6.43 2.81 -1.73
C LEU A 60 7.04 4.00 -2.49
N VAL A 61 6.49 5.21 -2.31
CA VAL A 61 7.04 6.44 -2.88
C VAL A 61 8.42 6.74 -2.30
N ALA A 62 8.58 6.62 -0.97
CA ALA A 62 9.86 6.83 -0.30
C ALA A 62 10.92 5.83 -0.78
N SER A 63 10.59 4.53 -0.80
CA SER A 63 11.47 3.47 -1.31
C SER A 63 11.91 3.77 -2.75
N THR A 64 10.98 4.17 -3.63
CA THR A 64 11.27 4.48 -5.03
C THR A 64 12.18 5.71 -5.19
N ALA A 65 12.06 6.72 -4.32
CA ALA A 65 12.87 7.94 -4.37
C ALA A 65 14.27 7.80 -3.71
N MET A 66 14.44 6.82 -2.82
CA MET A 66 15.71 6.59 -2.14
C MET A 66 16.79 6.06 -3.08
N ALA A 67 18.04 6.49 -2.81
CA ALA A 67 19.23 6.06 -3.55
C ALA A 67 19.86 4.77 -3.01
N GLU A 68 19.29 4.18 -1.96
CA GLU A 68 19.87 3.06 -1.22
C GLU A 68 19.17 1.74 -1.54
N TRP A 69 19.03 1.38 -2.83
CA TRP A 69 18.46 0.07 -3.22
C TRP A 69 19.49 -1.04 -3.12
N LYS A 70 20.73 -0.75 -3.52
CA LYS A 70 21.90 -1.60 -3.27
C LYS A 70 23.08 -0.74 -2.85
N MET A 71 23.97 -1.32 -2.06
CA MET A 71 25.15 -0.63 -1.51
C MET A 71 26.39 -1.47 -1.76
N SER A 72 27.51 -0.86 -2.12
CA SER A 72 28.82 -1.52 -2.12
C SER A 72 29.80 -0.71 -1.27
N SER A 73 30.56 -1.41 -0.43
CA SER A 73 31.54 -0.80 0.49
C SER A 73 32.96 -0.73 -0.09
N TYR A 74 33.15 -1.26 -1.31
CA TYR A 74 34.44 -1.33 -1.98
C TYR A 74 34.29 -0.87 -3.43
N ALA A 75 35.20 -0.02 -3.89
CA ALA A 75 35.25 0.49 -5.25
C ALA A 75 36.65 0.29 -5.85
N GLY A 76 36.95 -0.95 -6.24
CA GLY A 76 38.03 -1.29 -7.19
C GLY A 76 39.49 -1.12 -6.74
N ASP A 77 40.40 -1.59 -7.59
CA ASP A 77 41.88 -1.63 -7.40
C ASP A 77 42.57 -0.25 -7.48
N ASN A 78 41.84 0.84 -7.27
CA ASN A 78 42.42 2.18 -7.15
C ASN A 78 42.73 2.46 -5.68
N ILE A 79 43.93 2.01 -5.28
CA ILE A 79 44.53 1.90 -3.94
C ILE A 79 44.52 3.20 -3.07
N ILE A 80 43.91 4.31 -3.50
CA ILE A 80 44.10 5.63 -2.85
C ILE A 80 42.85 6.15 -2.09
N THR A 81 41.61 5.70 -2.37
CA THR A 81 40.42 6.19 -1.62
C THR A 81 39.37 5.10 -1.36
N ALA A 82 39.02 4.88 -0.10
CA ALA A 82 37.81 4.13 0.27
C ALA A 82 36.56 4.93 -0.13
N GLN A 83 35.70 4.34 -0.96
CA GLN A 83 34.46 4.95 -1.41
C GLN A 83 33.30 3.96 -1.23
N ALA A 84 32.22 4.41 -0.60
CA ALA A 84 30.97 3.65 -0.52
C ALA A 84 30.04 4.10 -1.64
N MET A 85 29.54 3.16 -2.44
CA MET A 85 28.61 3.47 -3.53
C MET A 85 27.20 3.01 -3.18
N TYR A 86 26.24 3.88 -3.44
CA TYR A 86 24.81 3.66 -3.24
C TYR A 86 24.11 3.81 -4.58
N GLU A 87 23.45 2.76 -5.02
CA GLU A 87 22.67 2.80 -6.25
C GLU A 87 21.19 2.67 -5.93
N GLY A 88 20.43 3.67 -6.38
CA GLY A 88 18.98 3.66 -6.32
C GLY A 88 18.37 3.47 -7.69
N LEU A 89 17.04 3.56 -7.71
CA LEU A 89 16.30 3.49 -8.96
C LEU A 89 16.60 4.67 -9.88
N TRP A 90 16.74 5.91 -9.39
CA TRP A 90 16.81 7.12 -10.25
C TRP A 90 18.16 7.83 -10.23
N ARG A 91 18.97 7.59 -9.21
CA ARG A 91 20.25 8.24 -8.98
C ARG A 91 21.23 7.26 -8.36
N SER A 92 22.51 7.46 -8.64
CA SER A 92 23.62 6.83 -7.91
C SER A 92 24.31 7.89 -7.06
N CYS A 93 24.76 7.50 -5.87
CA CYS A 93 25.48 8.37 -4.96
C CYS A 93 26.76 7.69 -4.50
N VAL A 94 27.86 8.44 -4.45
CA VAL A 94 29.15 7.97 -3.97
C VAL A 94 29.53 8.78 -2.74
N TYR A 95 29.89 8.10 -1.67
CA TYR A 95 30.40 8.68 -0.45
C TYR A 95 31.92 8.45 -0.38
N GLN A 96 32.69 9.53 -0.42
CA GLN A 96 34.15 9.47 -0.36
C GLN A 96 34.66 9.70 1.07
N SER A 97 35.83 9.12 1.41
CA SER A 97 36.50 9.32 2.71
C SER A 97 36.83 10.79 3.03
N THR A 98 36.84 11.68 2.03
CA THR A 98 36.95 13.13 2.18
C THR A 98 35.69 13.79 2.78
N GLY A 99 34.65 13.01 3.07
CA GLY A 99 33.38 13.48 3.63
C GLY A 99 32.41 14.05 2.60
N GLN A 100 32.77 14.04 1.31
CA GLN A 100 31.90 14.52 0.25
C GLN A 100 30.98 13.40 -0.28
N MET A 101 29.69 13.71 -0.38
CA MET A 101 28.68 12.86 -1.02
C MET A 101 28.32 13.45 -2.39
N GLN A 102 28.61 12.72 -3.46
CA GLN A 102 28.31 13.13 -4.82
C GLN A 102 27.19 12.25 -5.37
N CYS A 103 26.03 12.84 -5.66
CA CYS A 103 24.91 12.14 -6.30
C CYS A 103 24.76 12.56 -7.75
N LYS A 104 24.65 11.58 -8.64
CA LYS A 104 24.42 11.78 -10.07
C LYS A 104 23.12 11.08 -10.50
N VAL A 105 22.29 11.79 -11.25
CA VAL A 105 21.09 11.20 -11.89
C VAL A 105 21.55 10.43 -13.14
N TYR A 106 20.91 9.30 -13.44
CA TYR A 106 21.27 8.53 -14.63
C TYR A 106 20.90 9.30 -15.91
N ASP A 107 21.91 9.72 -16.69
CA ASP A 107 21.74 10.54 -17.91
C ASP A 107 21.09 9.77 -19.07
N SER A 108 21.26 8.44 -19.12
CA SER A 108 20.74 7.59 -20.19
C SER A 108 19.98 6.40 -19.61
N LEU A 109 18.65 6.42 -19.75
CA LEU A 109 17.77 5.34 -19.27
C LEU A 109 17.98 4.03 -20.05
N LEU A 110 18.46 4.11 -21.30
CA LEU A 110 18.59 2.97 -22.22
C LEU A 110 19.85 2.12 -21.99
N GLN A 111 20.84 2.64 -21.25
CA GLN A 111 22.09 1.94 -20.95
C GLN A 111 22.09 1.31 -19.55
N LEU A 112 20.98 1.43 -18.81
CA LEU A 112 20.86 0.95 -17.44
C LEU A 112 20.54 -0.56 -17.42
N PRO A 113 21.05 -1.35 -16.46
CA PRO A 113 20.76 -2.78 -16.38
C PRO A 113 19.25 -3.03 -16.33
N GLY A 114 18.80 -4.03 -17.10
CA GLY A 114 17.38 -4.32 -17.31
C GLY A 114 16.59 -4.59 -16.03
N GLU A 115 17.27 -5.05 -14.97
CA GLU A 115 16.70 -5.23 -13.63
C GLU A 115 16.21 -3.92 -12.99
N VAL A 116 16.95 -2.82 -13.15
CA VAL A 116 16.56 -1.51 -12.63
C VAL A 116 15.38 -0.96 -13.43
N GLN A 117 15.38 -1.17 -14.76
CA GLN A 117 14.31 -0.69 -15.62
C GLN A 117 12.99 -1.45 -15.36
N ALA A 118 13.06 -2.76 -15.19
CA ALA A 118 11.91 -3.57 -14.77
C ALA A 118 11.38 -3.11 -13.40
N ALA A 119 12.27 -2.95 -12.41
CA ALA A 119 11.90 -2.50 -11.07
C ALA A 119 11.22 -1.12 -11.09
N ARG A 120 11.71 -0.16 -11.89
CA ARG A 120 11.05 1.15 -12.08
C ARG A 120 9.63 1.00 -12.60
N GLY A 121 9.44 0.19 -13.64
CA GLY A 121 8.12 -0.06 -14.22
C GLY A 121 7.14 -0.59 -13.18
N PHE A 122 7.49 -1.69 -12.51
CA PHE A 122 6.62 -2.29 -11.50
C PHE A 122 6.35 -1.39 -10.30
N MET A 123 7.34 -0.64 -9.80
CA MET A 123 7.15 0.31 -8.69
C MET A 123 6.23 1.47 -9.08
N ILE A 124 6.40 2.06 -10.26
CA ILE A 124 5.54 3.16 -10.74
C ILE A 124 4.11 2.66 -10.95
N THR A 125 3.93 1.50 -11.59
CA THR A 125 2.60 0.90 -11.79
C THR A 125 1.93 0.58 -10.46
N SER A 126 2.67 0.04 -9.49
CA SER A 126 2.15 -0.21 -8.14
C SER A 126 1.72 1.08 -7.44
N ILE A 127 2.54 2.13 -7.46
CA ILE A 127 2.19 3.46 -6.90
C ILE A 127 0.93 4.02 -7.56
N PHE A 128 0.81 3.91 -8.88
CA PHE A 128 -0.37 4.36 -9.61
C PHE A 128 -1.63 3.59 -9.22
N LEU A 129 -1.56 2.25 -9.19
CA LEU A 129 -2.68 1.40 -8.77
C LEU A 129 -3.08 1.66 -7.31
N CYS A 130 -2.11 1.88 -6.42
CA CYS A 130 -2.34 2.21 -5.03
C CYS A 130 -3.00 3.60 -4.88
N ALA A 131 -2.59 4.59 -5.67
CA ALA A 131 -3.23 5.91 -5.69
C ALA A 131 -4.68 5.83 -6.18
N VAL A 132 -4.95 5.09 -7.26
CA VAL A 132 -6.33 4.86 -7.73
C VAL A 132 -7.14 4.08 -6.68
N GLY A 133 -6.55 3.06 -6.05
CA GLY A 133 -7.15 2.29 -4.97
C GLY A 133 -7.55 3.16 -3.78
N LEU A 134 -6.72 4.14 -3.38
CA LEU A 134 -7.04 5.11 -2.33
C LEU A 134 -8.24 5.98 -2.70
N LEU A 135 -8.28 6.52 -3.92
CA LEU A 135 -9.41 7.36 -4.35
C LEU A 135 -10.72 6.55 -4.36
N VAL A 136 -10.68 5.34 -4.90
CA VAL A 136 -11.84 4.43 -4.93
C VAL A 136 -12.26 4.06 -3.50
N ALA A 137 -11.31 3.68 -2.63
CA ALA A 137 -11.59 3.35 -1.24
C ALA A 137 -12.17 4.55 -0.48
N ALA A 138 -11.69 5.78 -0.73
CA ALA A 138 -12.17 7.01 -0.10
C ALA A 138 -13.64 7.30 -0.43
N VAL A 139 -14.06 7.09 -1.68
CA VAL A 139 -15.48 7.20 -2.09
C VAL A 139 -16.34 6.10 -1.46
N GLY A 140 -15.77 4.90 -1.24
CA GLY A 140 -16.46 3.77 -0.60
C GLY A 140 -16.55 3.82 0.93
N MET A 141 -15.87 4.77 1.59
CA MET A 141 -15.94 4.91 3.05
C MET A 141 -17.27 5.50 3.51
N LYS A 142 -17.77 5.03 4.66
CA LYS A 142 -19.03 5.50 5.28
C LYS A 142 -19.01 6.98 5.65
N CYS A 143 -17.83 7.58 5.77
CA CYS A 143 -17.64 8.99 6.14
C CYS A 143 -17.81 9.96 4.95
N THR A 144 -17.93 9.44 3.73
CA THR A 144 -18.03 10.24 2.49
C THR A 144 -19.49 10.33 2.04
N THR A 145 -20.02 11.56 1.92
CA THR A 145 -21.41 11.86 1.51
C THR A 145 -21.62 11.83 -0.01
N CYS A 146 -20.55 11.68 -0.82
CA CYS A 146 -20.60 11.80 -2.28
C CYS A 146 -21.46 10.74 -3.01
N LEU A 147 -21.73 9.59 -2.39
CA LEU A 147 -22.52 8.51 -2.99
C LEU A 147 -23.85 8.35 -2.23
N SER A 148 -24.95 8.26 -2.99
CA SER A 148 -26.32 8.00 -2.52
C SER A 148 -26.36 6.90 -1.45
N ASP A 149 -27.29 6.98 -0.49
CA ASP A 149 -27.30 6.22 0.77
C ASP A 149 -27.45 4.68 0.65
N GLU A 150 -27.28 4.11 -0.55
CA GLU A 150 -27.24 2.67 -0.76
C GLU A 150 -25.93 2.07 -0.23
N LYS A 151 -26.04 1.53 0.99
CA LYS A 151 -24.96 0.82 1.71
C LYS A 151 -24.31 -0.29 0.88
N GLU A 152 -25.06 -0.91 -0.03
CA GLU A 152 -24.56 -1.98 -0.89
C GLU A 152 -23.55 -1.47 -1.95
N GLN A 153 -23.84 -0.33 -2.58
CA GLN A 153 -22.94 0.28 -3.56
C GLN A 153 -21.63 0.76 -2.89
N LYS A 154 -21.72 1.39 -1.71
CA LYS A 154 -20.53 1.82 -0.94
C LYS A 154 -19.61 0.65 -0.59
N ASN A 155 -20.18 -0.49 -0.20
CA ASN A 155 -19.41 -1.70 0.11
C ASN A 155 -18.72 -2.29 -1.13
N LYS A 156 -19.41 -2.34 -2.29
CA LYS A 156 -18.82 -2.82 -3.55
C LYS A 156 -17.64 -1.95 -4.00
N VAL A 157 -17.78 -0.62 -3.87
CA VAL A 157 -16.71 0.34 -4.18
C VAL A 157 -15.52 0.18 -3.22
N ALA A 158 -15.77 0.05 -1.92
CA ALA A 158 -14.70 -0.18 -0.94
C ALA A 158 -13.95 -1.50 -1.19
N MET A 159 -14.66 -2.56 -1.57
CA MET A 159 -14.06 -3.84 -1.95
C MET A 159 -13.20 -3.73 -3.21
N ALA A 160 -13.66 -2.99 -4.23
CA ALA A 160 -12.88 -2.74 -5.44
C ALA A 160 -11.56 -2.01 -5.11
N GLY A 161 -11.59 -1.01 -4.22
CA GLY A 161 -10.37 -0.35 -3.72
C GLY A 161 -9.43 -1.30 -2.99
N GLY A 162 -9.96 -2.21 -2.16
CA GLY A 162 -9.17 -3.26 -1.48
C GLY A 162 -8.46 -4.20 -2.45
N VAL A 163 -9.13 -4.65 -3.52
CA VAL A 163 -8.54 -5.50 -4.56
C VAL A 163 -7.41 -4.77 -5.29
N LEU A 164 -7.58 -3.49 -5.61
CA LEU A 164 -6.53 -2.67 -6.23
C LEU A 164 -5.30 -2.56 -5.33
N PHE A 165 -5.48 -2.40 -4.02
CA PHE A 165 -4.35 -2.41 -3.07
C PHE A 165 -3.63 -3.75 -3.01
N ILE A 166 -4.36 -4.87 -3.08
CA ILE A 166 -3.75 -6.20 -3.09
C ILE A 166 -2.89 -6.35 -4.36
N ILE A 167 -3.43 -6.01 -5.53
CA ILE A 167 -2.68 -6.08 -6.79
C ILE A 167 -1.46 -5.16 -6.74
N ALA A 168 -1.62 -3.92 -6.27
CA ALA A 168 -0.53 -2.97 -6.12
C ALA A 168 0.57 -3.51 -5.19
N GLY A 169 0.20 -4.04 -4.03
CA GLY A 169 1.12 -4.59 -3.04
C GLY A 169 1.87 -5.82 -3.57
N VAL A 170 1.19 -6.72 -4.29
CA VAL A 170 1.85 -7.87 -4.95
C VAL A 170 2.85 -7.39 -6.01
N CYS A 171 2.48 -6.43 -6.85
CA CYS A 171 3.39 -5.88 -7.86
C CYS A 171 4.66 -5.29 -7.24
N ALA A 172 4.54 -4.51 -6.16
CA ALA A 172 5.68 -3.95 -5.46
C ALA A 172 6.53 -5.02 -4.75
N LEU A 173 5.89 -6.04 -4.16
CA LEU A 173 6.58 -7.16 -3.54
C LEU A 173 7.37 -7.97 -4.56
N VAL A 174 6.79 -8.24 -5.73
CA VAL A 174 7.49 -8.91 -6.83
C VAL A 174 8.66 -8.08 -7.32
N ALA A 175 8.49 -6.76 -7.50
CA ALA A 175 9.57 -5.88 -7.95
C ALA A 175 10.77 -5.88 -6.98
N THR A 176 10.50 -5.68 -5.69
CA THR A 176 11.53 -5.61 -4.64
C THR A 176 12.18 -6.98 -4.39
N SER A 177 11.41 -8.06 -4.43
CA SER A 177 11.93 -9.43 -4.25
C SER A 177 12.76 -9.88 -5.45
N TRP A 178 12.32 -9.57 -6.68
CA TRP A 178 13.09 -9.87 -7.89
C TRP A 178 14.42 -9.10 -7.91
N TYR A 179 14.38 -7.81 -7.58
CA TYR A 179 15.59 -7.00 -7.47
C TYR A 179 16.54 -7.55 -6.40
N GLY A 180 16.01 -7.93 -5.23
CA GLY A 180 16.79 -8.54 -4.17
C GLY A 180 17.41 -9.89 -4.56
N GLU A 181 16.68 -10.72 -5.29
CA GLU A 181 17.17 -12.01 -5.80
C GLU A 181 18.33 -11.81 -6.79
N ASN A 182 18.27 -10.79 -7.63
CA ASN A 182 19.37 -10.46 -8.53
C ASN A 182 20.63 -10.01 -7.76
N ILE A 183 20.49 -9.17 -6.73
CA ILE A 183 21.62 -8.80 -5.86
C ILE A 183 22.24 -10.05 -5.24
N ARG A 184 21.40 -10.95 -4.70
CA ARG A 184 21.85 -12.20 -4.10
C ARG A 184 22.63 -13.05 -5.09
N LYS A 185 22.13 -13.23 -6.32
CA LYS A 185 22.82 -13.98 -7.37
C LYS A 185 24.17 -13.38 -7.69
N THR A 186 24.25 -12.07 -7.90
CA THR A 186 25.51 -11.38 -8.20
C THR A 186 26.51 -11.45 -7.05
N PHE A 187 26.04 -11.46 -5.80
CA PHE A 187 26.91 -11.59 -4.62
C PHE A 187 27.57 -12.98 -4.50
N PHE A 188 26.83 -14.04 -4.82
CA PHE A 188 27.32 -15.43 -4.76
C PHE A 188 27.97 -15.93 -6.05
N ASP A 189 27.96 -15.13 -7.12
CA ASP A 189 28.62 -15.49 -8.37
C ASP A 189 30.16 -15.50 -8.18
N PRO A 190 30.83 -16.64 -8.43
CA PRO A 190 32.28 -16.75 -8.32
C PRO A 190 33.04 -15.84 -9.29
N PHE A 191 32.39 -15.35 -10.35
CA PHE A 191 33.00 -14.43 -11.31
C PHE A 191 32.88 -12.95 -10.89
N THR A 192 32.12 -12.64 -9.84
CA THR A 192 32.01 -11.26 -9.32
C THR A 192 33.21 -10.95 -8.42
N PRO A 193 34.06 -9.97 -8.77
CA PRO A 193 35.19 -9.58 -7.93
C PRO A 193 34.67 -9.08 -6.58
N THR A 194 35.39 -9.39 -5.50
CA THR A 194 35.05 -8.94 -4.13
C THR A 194 34.87 -7.42 -4.05
N ASN A 195 35.59 -6.69 -4.88
CA ASN A 195 35.59 -5.22 -4.96
C ASN A 195 34.36 -4.64 -5.68
N ALA A 196 33.44 -5.48 -6.20
CA ALA A 196 32.22 -5.05 -6.88
C ALA A 196 30.96 -5.75 -6.32
N ARG A 197 31.05 -6.34 -5.13
CA ARG A 197 29.90 -6.99 -4.48
C ARG A 197 28.96 -5.94 -3.90
N TYR A 198 27.68 -6.07 -4.24
CA TYR A 198 26.62 -5.25 -3.70
C TYR A 198 25.83 -6.00 -2.63
N GLU A 199 25.48 -5.29 -1.57
CA GLU A 199 24.64 -5.71 -0.47
C GLU A 199 23.25 -5.08 -0.58
N PHE A 200 22.30 -5.59 0.23
CA PHE A 200 20.95 -5.05 0.31
C PHE A 200 20.95 -3.64 0.89
N GLY A 201 20.42 -2.68 0.13
CA GLY A 201 20.25 -1.32 0.61
C GLY A 201 18.99 -1.14 1.47
N LYS A 202 18.95 -0.07 2.27
CA LYS A 202 17.82 0.22 3.17
C LYS A 202 16.48 0.40 2.45
N ALA A 203 16.51 0.87 1.21
CA ALA A 203 15.30 1.11 0.42
C ALA A 203 14.53 -0.17 0.10
N LEU A 204 15.21 -1.32 0.00
CA LEU A 204 14.57 -2.63 -0.20
C LEU A 204 13.76 -3.05 1.02
N TYR A 205 14.31 -2.89 2.22
CA TYR A 205 13.59 -3.19 3.47
C TYR A 205 12.35 -2.31 3.62
N VAL A 206 12.46 -1.01 3.31
CA VAL A 206 11.31 -0.10 3.29
C VAL A 206 10.29 -0.52 2.23
N GLY A 207 10.75 -0.96 1.05
CA GLY A 207 9.88 -1.46 -0.02
C GLY A 207 9.11 -2.72 0.38
N TRP A 208 9.75 -3.69 1.02
CA TRP A 208 9.07 -4.89 1.56
C TRP A 208 8.07 -4.53 2.65
N GLY A 209 8.46 -3.67 3.60
CA GLY A 209 7.56 -3.19 4.64
C GLY A 209 6.33 -2.48 4.07
N ALA A 210 6.54 -1.58 3.10
CA ALA A 210 5.48 -0.85 2.43
C ALA A 210 4.55 -1.77 1.62
N SER A 211 5.11 -2.78 0.95
CA SER A 211 4.34 -3.81 0.22
C SER A 211 3.49 -4.66 1.17
N ALA A 212 4.04 -5.05 2.33
CA ALA A 212 3.29 -5.77 3.35
C ALA A 212 2.14 -4.92 3.94
N LEU A 213 2.40 -3.64 4.24
CA LEU A 213 1.38 -2.71 4.76
C LEU A 213 0.24 -2.48 3.75
N THR A 214 0.57 -2.30 2.46
CA THR A 214 -0.45 -2.17 1.41
C THR A 214 -1.27 -3.45 1.23
N LEU A 215 -0.64 -4.63 1.28
CA LEU A 215 -1.34 -5.93 1.23
C LEU A 215 -2.28 -6.12 2.42
N ILE A 216 -1.80 -5.89 3.64
CA ILE A 216 -2.62 -6.03 4.85
C ILE A 216 -3.78 -5.04 4.82
N GLY A 217 -3.54 -3.79 4.43
CA GLY A 217 -4.58 -2.77 4.27
C GLY A 217 -5.65 -3.18 3.25
N GLY A 218 -5.23 -3.69 2.09
CA GLY A 218 -6.13 -4.21 1.06
C GLY A 218 -6.94 -5.41 1.51
N ILE A 219 -6.32 -6.38 2.19
CA ILE A 219 -7.00 -7.56 2.73
C ILE A 219 -8.04 -7.15 3.77
N MET A 220 -7.70 -6.25 4.70
CA MET A 220 -8.65 -5.76 5.71
C MET A 220 -9.86 -5.04 5.09
N LEU A 221 -9.65 -4.26 4.02
CA LEU A 221 -10.72 -3.62 3.26
C LEU A 221 -11.62 -4.64 2.54
N CYS A 222 -11.05 -5.72 2.00
CA CYS A 222 -11.79 -6.82 1.37
C CYS A 222 -12.58 -7.68 2.39
N CYS A 223 -11.98 -8.01 3.53
CA CYS A 223 -12.58 -8.85 4.57
C CYS A 223 -13.82 -8.21 5.22
N ASN A 224 -13.92 -6.88 5.22
CA ASN A 224 -15.08 -6.14 5.72
C ASN A 224 -16.40 -6.50 4.99
N CYS A 225 -16.29 -7.03 3.76
CA CYS A 225 -17.44 -7.47 2.95
C CYS A 225 -17.61 -9.00 2.90
N ALA A 226 -16.50 -9.77 2.94
CA ALA A 226 -16.52 -11.23 2.84
C ALA A 226 -17.14 -11.95 4.05
N CYS A 227 -17.21 -11.31 5.22
CA CYS A 227 -17.90 -11.85 6.40
C CYS A 227 -19.44 -11.76 6.32
N LYS A 228 -20.02 -11.28 5.21
CA LYS A 228 -21.42 -11.54 4.91
C LYS A 228 -21.45 -12.73 3.95
N PRO A 229 -21.87 -13.94 4.41
CA PRO A 229 -22.16 -15.00 3.44
C PRO A 229 -23.10 -14.41 2.41
N ALA A 230 -22.79 -14.62 1.13
CA ALA A 230 -23.67 -14.29 0.04
C ALA A 230 -25.01 -14.97 0.29
N GLU A 231 -25.96 -14.24 0.88
CA GLU A 231 -27.35 -14.63 0.86
C GLU A 231 -27.72 -14.61 -0.62
N LYS A 232 -27.72 -15.80 -1.22
CA LYS A 232 -28.27 -16.05 -2.53
C LYS A 232 -29.61 -15.33 -2.55
N SER A 233 -29.71 -14.28 -3.33
CA SER A 233 -30.97 -13.58 -3.59
C SER A 233 -31.87 -14.59 -4.29
N TYR A 234 -32.60 -15.39 -3.51
CA TYR A 234 -33.77 -16.09 -4.02
C TYR A 234 -34.79 -14.99 -4.32
N PRO A 235 -35.35 -14.93 -5.54
CA PRO A 235 -36.46 -14.04 -5.79
C PRO A 235 -37.57 -14.35 -4.78
N PRO A 236 -38.22 -13.34 -4.18
CA PRO A 236 -39.29 -13.59 -3.24
C PRO A 236 -40.35 -14.47 -3.92
N PRO A 237 -40.88 -15.52 -3.26
CA PRO A 237 -42.03 -16.23 -3.79
C PRO A 237 -43.14 -15.22 -4.04
N ARG A 238 -43.60 -15.11 -5.29
CA ARG A 238 -44.79 -14.32 -5.62
C ARG A 238 -45.90 -14.74 -4.66
N ALA A 239 -46.40 -13.81 -3.86
CA ALA A 239 -47.60 -14.02 -3.07
C ALA A 239 -48.73 -14.35 -4.04
N ALA A 240 -49.14 -15.62 -4.09
CA ALA A 240 -50.38 -16.01 -4.73
C ALA A 240 -51.51 -15.29 -3.98
N GLY A 241 -52.26 -14.46 -4.71
CA GLY A 241 -53.36 -13.67 -4.15
C GLY A 241 -54.34 -14.55 -3.39
N ARG A 242 -54.85 -14.02 -2.28
CA ARG A 242 -56.06 -14.54 -1.62
C ARG A 242 -57.27 -13.86 -2.26
N PRO A 243 -58.17 -14.57 -2.95
CA PRO A 243 -59.58 -14.18 -3.01
C PRO A 243 -60.22 -14.70 -1.72
N GLY A 244 -60.80 -13.87 -0.85
CA GLY A 244 -62.02 -13.10 -1.09
C GLY A 244 -63.01 -13.60 -0.04
N THR A 245 -63.19 -12.83 1.04
CA THR A 245 -64.13 -13.11 2.11
C THR A 245 -65.54 -12.79 1.63
N ASP A 246 -66.37 -13.82 1.40
CA ASP A 246 -67.80 -13.61 1.21
C ASP A 246 -68.47 -13.42 2.59
N ARG A 247 -68.90 -12.18 2.85
CA ARG A 247 -70.00 -11.89 3.76
C ARG A 247 -71.19 -11.49 2.89
N VAL A 248 -72.25 -12.29 2.88
CA VAL A 248 -73.66 -11.97 3.26
C VAL A 248 -74.39 -13.30 3.37
#